data_AF-A0A354ZLC3-F1
#
_entry.id   AF-A0A354ZLC3-F1
#
_cell.length_a   1.000
_cell.length_b   1.000
_cell.length_c   1.000
_cell.angle_alpha   90.00
_cell.angle_beta   90.00
_cell.angle_gamma   90.00
#
_symmetry.space_group_name_H-M   'P 1'
#
loop_
_entity.id
_entity.type
_entity.pdbx_description
1 polymer ?
#
loop_
_entity_poly.entity_id
_entity_poly.type
_entity_poly.pdbx_seq_one_letter_code
_entity_poly.pdbx_strand_id
1 'polypeptide(L)'
;MAECEVLRLAAHAGAHSNHPVSASIRESYQNGGLESRAIDESSITASDEVSGMGVRAVVAGQSVLAGNDRLLHRENVPHDVCVTDGTVV
;
A
#
# COMPACT_ATOMS: atom_id res chain seq x y z
N MET A 1 5.41 -14.57 2.28
CA MET A 1 4.34 -13.95 1.47
C MET A 1 4.94 -13.67 0.10
N ALA A 2 4.33 -14.14 -0.99
CA ALA A 2 4.89 -13.95 -2.33
C ALA A 2 4.85 -12.46 -2.70
N GLU A 3 5.92 -11.93 -3.28
CA GLU A 3 6.09 -10.51 -3.65
C GLU A 3 4.91 -9.94 -4.46
N CYS A 4 4.26 -10.80 -5.26
CA CYS A 4 3.06 -10.47 -6.03
C CYS A 4 1.87 -10.01 -5.18
N GLU A 5 1.67 -10.55 -3.97
CA GLU A 5 0.49 -10.22 -3.16
C GLU A 5 0.64 -8.87 -2.46
N VAL A 6 1.85 -8.54 -2.01
CA VAL A 6 2.16 -7.22 -1.47
C VAL A 6 1.99 -6.15 -2.55
N LEU A 7 2.49 -6.42 -3.76
CA LEU A 7 2.33 -5.51 -4.90
C LEU A 7 0.85 -5.34 -5.29
N ARG A 8 0.06 -6.44 -5.27
CA ARG A 8 -1.39 -6.40 -5.53
C ARG A 8 -2.12 -5.52 -4.53
N LEU A 9 -1.88 -5.75 -3.24
CA LEU A 9 -2.50 -4.99 -2.15
C LEU A 9 -2.08 -3.52 -2.19
N ALA A 10 -0.81 -3.23 -2.44
CA ALA A 10 -0.30 -1.86 -2.54
C ALA A 10 -0.85 -1.12 -3.77
N ALA A 11 -0.98 -1.79 -4.93
CA ALA A 11 -1.58 -1.22 -6.12
C ALA A 11 -3.06 -0.87 -5.91
N HIS A 12 -3.82 -1.78 -5.27
CA HIS A 12 -5.22 -1.52 -4.92
C HIS A 12 -5.33 -0.42 -3.86
N ALA A 13 -4.52 -0.47 -2.80
CA ALA A 13 -4.51 0.58 -1.77
C ALA A 13 -4.19 1.96 -2.35
N GLY A 14 -3.25 2.00 -3.30
CA GLY A 14 -2.85 3.19 -4.02
C GLY A 14 -3.80 3.58 -5.16
N ALA A 15 -4.85 2.82 -5.47
CA ALA A 15 -5.77 3.03 -6.60
C ALA A 15 -6.62 4.30 -6.50
N HIS A 16 -6.87 4.75 -5.27
CA HIS A 16 -7.61 5.98 -4.99
C HIS A 16 -6.72 7.09 -4.40
N SER A 17 -5.43 6.82 -4.17
CA SER A 17 -4.48 7.85 -3.74
C SER A 17 -3.91 8.59 -4.96
N ASN A 18 -3.88 9.92 -4.86
CA ASN A 18 -3.29 10.79 -5.88
C ASN A 18 -1.77 10.95 -5.71
N HIS A 19 -1.13 10.16 -4.84
CA HIS A 19 0.31 10.22 -4.60
C HIS A 19 1.12 9.71 -5.81
N PRO A 20 2.25 10.36 -6.15
CA PRO A 20 3.14 9.91 -7.23
C PRO A 20 3.71 8.50 -6.99
N VAL A 21 3.93 8.11 -5.73
CA VAL A 21 4.36 6.75 -5.38
C VAL A 21 3.30 5.72 -5.73
N SER A 22 2.03 6.03 -5.50
CA SER A 22 0.92 5.15 -5.85
C SER A 22 0.82 4.94 -7.36
N ALA A 23 1.06 5.99 -8.17
CA ALA A 23 1.11 5.86 -9.63
C ALA A 23 2.19 4.87 -10.08
N SER A 24 3.40 4.96 -9.52
CA SER A 24 4.49 4.02 -9.82
C SER A 24 4.18 2.56 -9.44
N ILE A 25 3.49 2.33 -8.32
CA ILE A 25 3.07 0.98 -7.89
C ILE A 25 2.01 0.42 -8.84
N ARG A 26 1.01 1.22 -9.24
CA ARG A 26 -0.01 0.80 -10.22
C ARG A 26 0.65 0.43 -11.54
N GLU A 27 1.57 1.27 -12.02
CA GLU A 27 2.28 1.03 -13.27
C GLU A 27 3.14 -0.24 -13.19
N SER A 28 3.85 -0.44 -12.08
CA SER A 28 4.65 -1.65 -11.84
C SER A 28 3.78 -2.91 -11.72
N TYR A 29 2.60 -2.80 -11.12
CA TYR A 29 1.65 -3.90 -11.01
C TYR A 29 1.02 -4.26 -12.37
N GLN A 30 0.69 -3.25 -13.18
CA GLN A 30 0.17 -3.42 -14.54
C GLN A 30 1.22 -3.95 -15.52
N ASN A 31 2.49 -3.54 -15.37
CA ASN A 31 3.60 -3.96 -16.24
C ASN A 31 4.35 -5.23 -15.75
N GLY A 32 4.19 -5.61 -14.48
CA GLY A 32 5.09 -6.54 -13.76
C GLY A 32 4.84 -8.05 -13.91
N GLY A 33 4.03 -8.51 -14.87
CA GLY A 33 3.99 -9.94 -15.23
C GLY A 33 2.61 -10.51 -15.53
N LEU A 34 2.63 -11.61 -16.30
CA LEU A 34 1.53 -12.37 -16.91
C LEU A 34 0.11 -11.82 -16.68
N GLU A 35 -0.46 -11.39 -17.81
CA GLU A 35 -1.85 -10.95 -18.00
C GLU A 35 -2.15 -9.63 -17.31
N SER A 36 -2.77 -8.72 -18.08
CA SER A 36 -3.14 -7.36 -17.64
C SER A 36 -3.82 -7.41 -16.28
N ARG A 37 -3.06 -7.13 -15.21
CA ARG A 37 -3.55 -7.13 -13.85
C ARG A 37 -4.30 -5.84 -13.62
N ALA A 38 -5.58 -5.87 -13.97
CA ALA A 38 -6.51 -4.80 -13.69
C ALA A 38 -6.60 -4.61 -12.18
N ILE A 39 -6.67 -3.35 -11.78
CA ILE A 39 -6.94 -2.99 -10.39
C ILE A 39 -8.46 -3.05 -10.24
N ASP A 40 -8.94 -3.93 -9.37
CA ASP A 40 -10.36 -4.03 -9.09
C ASP A 40 -10.72 -2.97 -8.06
N GLU A 41 -11.15 -1.80 -8.55
CA GLU A 41 -11.58 -0.67 -7.72
C GLU A 41 -12.74 -1.06 -6.79
N SER A 42 -13.60 -2.00 -7.21
CA SER A 42 -14.70 -2.53 -6.39
C SER A 42 -14.22 -3.23 -5.12
N SER A 43 -13.01 -3.79 -5.14
CA SER A 43 -12.39 -4.38 -3.96
C SER A 43 -11.91 -3.31 -2.98
N ILE A 44 -11.69 -2.06 -3.39
CA ILE A 44 -11.30 -0.99 -2.47
C ILE A 44 -12.54 -0.38 -1.83
N THR A 45 -12.65 -0.56 -0.52
CA THR A 45 -13.79 -0.04 0.25
C THR A 45 -13.47 1.29 0.91
N ALA A 46 -12.19 1.54 1.20
CA ALA A 46 -11.74 2.79 1.81
C ALA A 46 -10.28 3.07 1.45
N SER A 47 -9.92 4.34 1.36
CA SER A 47 -8.56 4.82 1.17
C SER A 47 -8.43 6.18 1.83
N ASP A 48 -7.45 6.34 2.71
CA ASP A 48 -7.29 7.46 3.62
C ASP A 48 -5.81 7.84 3.65
N GLU A 49 -5.50 9.05 3.18
CA GLU A 49 -4.15 9.58 3.18
C GLU A 49 -3.83 10.20 4.53
N VAL A 50 -2.75 9.71 5.15
CA VAL A 50 -2.27 10.22 6.43
C VAL A 50 -1.06 11.11 6.14
N SER A 51 -1.36 12.38 5.86
CA SER A 51 -0.37 13.39 5.46
C SER A 51 0.88 13.40 6.35
N GLY A 52 2.05 13.13 5.75
CA GLY A 52 3.35 13.07 6.43
C GLY A 52 3.66 11.77 7.18
N MET A 53 2.77 10.76 7.15
CA MET A 53 2.96 9.47 7.82
C MET A 53 2.78 8.28 6.86
N GLY A 54 1.86 8.35 5.89
CA GLY A 54 1.63 7.30 4.91
C GLY A 54 0.20 7.28 4.39
N VAL A 55 -0.28 6.13 3.96
CA VAL A 55 -1.63 5.88 3.46
C VAL A 55 -2.21 4.62 4.10
N ARG A 56 -3.50 4.68 4.42
CA ARG A 56 -4.31 3.53 4.85
C ARG A 56 -5.32 3.22 3.75
N ALA A 57 -5.53 1.97 3.43
CA ALA A 57 -6.62 1.56 2.55
C ALA A 57 -7.22 0.23 3.01
N VAL A 58 -8.43 -0.06 2.57
CA VAL A 58 -9.13 -1.32 2.80
C VAL A 58 -9.38 -1.96 1.46
N VAL A 59 -8.72 -3.08 1.20
CA VAL A 59 -8.79 -3.84 -0.06
C VAL A 59 -9.35 -5.22 0.24
N ALA A 60 -10.46 -5.59 -0.40
CA ALA A 60 -11.18 -6.86 -0.21
C ALA A 60 -11.48 -7.18 1.27
N GLY A 61 -11.79 -6.16 2.07
CA GLY A 61 -12.02 -6.29 3.51
C GLY A 61 -10.75 -6.43 4.36
N GLN A 62 -9.56 -6.34 3.75
CA GLN A 62 -8.28 -6.32 4.46
C GLN A 62 -7.74 -4.90 4.57
N SER A 63 -7.41 -4.49 5.79
CA SER A 63 -6.76 -3.21 6.06
C SER A 63 -5.29 -3.27 5.67
N VAL A 64 -4.91 -2.47 4.67
CA VAL A 64 -3.55 -2.30 4.18
C VAL A 64 -3.04 -0.93 4.63
N LEU A 65 -1.92 -0.92 5.33
CA LEU A 65 -1.26 0.28 5.81
C LEU A 65 0.12 0.36 5.16
N ALA A 66 0.38 1.46 4.46
CA ALA A 66 1.65 1.71 3.81
C ALA A 66 2.18 3.08 4.25
N GLY A 67 3.23 3.10 5.07
CA GLY A 67 3.74 4.32 5.66
C GLY A 67 4.96 4.09 6.52
N ASN A 68 5.39 5.15 7.19
CA ASN A 68 6.47 5.09 8.16
C ASN A 68 6.01 4.36 9.44
N ASP A 69 6.97 3.90 10.24
CA ASP A 69 6.82 3.32 11.57
C ASP A 69 5.77 4.04 12.44
N ARG A 70 5.71 5.38 12.39
CA ARG A 70 4.71 6.18 13.11
C ARG A 70 3.26 5.81 12.77
N LEU A 71 2.97 5.44 11.52
CA LEU A 71 1.64 5.01 11.09
C LEU A 71 1.32 3.62 11.68
N LEU A 72 2.29 2.70 11.59
CA LEU A 72 2.17 1.33 12.09
C LEU A 72 1.97 1.31 13.62
N HIS A 73 2.72 2.14 14.35
CA HIS A 73 2.56 2.34 15.79
C HIS A 73 1.19 2.94 16.16
N ARG A 74 0.67 3.91 15.39
CA ARG A 74 -0.65 4.50 15.64
C ARG A 74 -1.78 3.47 15.47
N GLU A 75 -1.68 2.62 14.46
CA GLU A 75 -2.70 1.60 14.19
C GLU A 75 -2.47 0.30 14.99
N ASN A 76 -1.52 0.30 15.94
CA ASN A 76 -1.21 -0.83 16.83
C ASN A 76 -0.84 -2.12 16.05
N VAL A 77 -0.29 -1.97 14.85
CA VAL A 77 0.12 -3.13 14.04
C VAL A 77 1.39 -3.70 14.65
N PRO A 78 1.43 -4.98 15.06
CA PRO A 78 2.66 -5.60 15.54
C PRO A 78 3.67 -5.64 14.38
N HIS A 79 4.69 -4.81 14.49
CA HIS A 79 5.84 -4.77 13.58
C HIS A 79 7.10 -4.84 14.44
N ASP A 80 8.13 -5.47 13.89
CA ASP A 80 9.45 -5.41 14.53
C ASP A 80 9.89 -3.95 14.52
N VAL A 81 10.28 -3.42 15.69
CA VAL A 81 10.72 -2.03 15.83
C VAL A 81 12.02 -1.89 15.07
N CYS A 82 11.93 -1.62 13.78
CA CYS A 82 13.08 -1.40 12.94
C CYS A 82 13.54 0.03 13.18
N VAL A 83 14.44 0.22 14.15
CA VAL A 83 15.13 1.49 14.36
C VAL A 83 16.04 1.71 13.15
N THR A 84 15.52 2.39 12.12
CA THR A 84 16.31 2.83 10.98
C THR A 84 16.28 4.35 10.91
N ASP A 85 17.46 4.95 10.89
CA ASP A 85 17.69 6.39 10.71
C ASP A 85 17.43 6.77 9.24
N GLY A 86 16.18 6.67 8.78
CA GLY A 86 15.82 7.05 7.42
C GLY A 86 14.63 6.29 6.80
N THR A 87 14.25 6.74 5.61
CA THR A 87 13.25 6.10 4.75
C THR A 87 13.90 4.94 4.01
N VAL A 88 13.55 3.70 4.35
CA VAL A 88 14.03 2.51 3.65
C VAL A 88 12.96 2.10 2.63
N VAL A 89 13.35 2.03 1.35
CA VAL A 89 12.54 1.52 0.22
C VAL A 89 12.89 0.09 -0.10
#